data_AF-K9QQX9-F1
#
_entry.id   AF-K9QQX9-F1
#
_cell.length_a   1.000
_cell.length_b   1.000
_cell.length_c   1.000
_cell.angle_alpha   90.00
_cell.angle_beta   90.00
_cell.angle_gamma   90.00
#
_symmetry.space_group_name_H-M   'P 1'
#
loop_
_entity.id
_entity.type
_entity.pdbx_description
1 polymer ?
#
loop_
_entity_poly.entity_id
_entity_poly.type
_entity_poly.pdbx_seq_one_letter_code
_entity_poly.pdbx_strand_id
1 'polypeptide(L)'
;MLKSYEAIYENGQVTWVSEQPQVNTARVIVTFIEETLAPKKRRTPPASIAGKGKTLGDIVSPIVNEIATLNPSIISPWEIG
;
A
#
# COMPACT_ATOMS: atom_id res chain seq x y z
N MET A 1 -18.16 -31.23 17.81
CA MET A 1 -17.60 -29.93 18.24
C MET A 1 -17.13 -29.19 16.99
N LEU A 2 -17.56 -27.96 16.72
CA LEU A 2 -17.05 -27.19 15.57
C LEU A 2 -15.67 -26.62 15.91
N LYS A 3 -14.79 -26.60 14.92
CA LYS A 3 -13.51 -25.88 14.97
C LYS A 3 -13.58 -24.74 13.96
N SER A 4 -13.12 -23.56 14.37
CA SER A 4 -12.97 -22.40 13.51
C SER A 4 -11.51 -22.21 13.19
N TYR A 5 -11.22 -21.78 11.97
CA TYR A 5 -9.87 -21.54 11.48
C TYR A 5 -9.82 -20.13 10.89
N GLU A 6 -8.71 -19.45 11.10
CA GLU A 6 -8.50 -18.08 10.62
C GLU A 6 -7.46 -18.06 9.50
N ALA A 7 -7.75 -17.29 8.47
CA ALA A 7 -6.87 -17.08 7.34
C ALA A 7 -6.99 -15.64 6.85
N ILE A 8 -5.90 -15.13 6.30
CA ILE A 8 -5.86 -13.87 5.58
C ILE A 8 -6.24 -14.16 4.13
N TYR A 9 -7.21 -13.42 3.63
CA TYR A 9 -7.56 -13.39 2.21
C TYR A 9 -7.00 -12.12 1.57
N GLU A 10 -6.09 -12.28 0.62
CA GLU A 10 -5.47 -11.17 -0.10
C GLU A 10 -5.39 -11.50 -1.59
N ASN A 11 -6.03 -10.69 -2.44
CA ASN A 11 -5.99 -10.81 -3.91
C ASN A 11 -6.32 -12.21 -4.46
N GLY A 12 -7.25 -12.93 -3.82
CA GLY A 12 -7.63 -14.30 -4.22
C GLY A 12 -6.77 -15.40 -3.59
N GLN A 13 -5.74 -15.04 -2.83
CA GLN A 13 -4.90 -15.97 -2.10
C GLN A 13 -5.35 -16.08 -0.63
N VAL A 14 -5.33 -17.30 -0.10
CA VAL A 14 -5.68 -17.61 1.30
C VAL A 14 -4.44 -18.11 2.02
N THR A 15 -4.09 -17.46 3.12
CA THR A 15 -2.94 -17.81 3.96
C THR A 15 -3.42 -18.04 5.40
N TRP A 16 -3.18 -19.23 5.97
CA TRP A 16 -3.58 -19.54 7.34
C TRP A 16 -2.83 -18.66 8.34
N VAL A 17 -3.56 -18.06 9.28
CA VAL A 17 -2.96 -17.28 10.39
C VAL A 17 -2.40 -18.22 11.45
N SER A 18 -3.08 -19.34 11.66
CA SER A 18 -2.76 -20.35 12.67
C SER A 18 -2.67 -21.74 12.05
N GLU A 19 -3.15 -22.76 12.77
CA GLU A 19 -3.07 -24.15 12.34
C GLU A 19 -3.94 -24.39 11.09
N GLN A 20 -3.38 -25.07 10.09
CA GLN A 20 -4.14 -25.53 8.94
C GLN A 20 -5.05 -26.71 9.32
N PRO A 21 -6.31 -26.74 8.84
CA PRO A 21 -7.19 -27.90 9.04
C PRO A 21 -6.57 -29.20 8.50
N GLN A 22 -6.34 -30.18 9.37
CA GLN A 22 -5.85 -31.52 9.00
C GLN A 22 -7.03 -32.42 8.56
N VAL A 23 -7.71 -32.06 7.46
CA VAL A 23 -8.84 -32.81 6.91
C VAL A 23 -8.72 -32.99 5.40
N ASN A 24 -9.02 -34.20 4.90
CA ASN A 24 -8.98 -34.46 3.46
C ASN A 24 -10.23 -33.95 2.72
N THR A 25 -11.39 -33.96 3.38
CA THR A 25 -12.67 -33.51 2.80
C THR A 25 -13.59 -33.02 3.91
N ALA A 26 -14.17 -31.84 3.72
CA ALA A 26 -15.12 -31.26 4.67
C ALA A 26 -16.07 -30.28 3.97
N ARG A 27 -17.24 -30.04 4.56
CA ARG A 27 -18.10 -28.90 4.22
C ARG A 27 -17.57 -27.67 4.98
N VAL A 28 -17.40 -26.55 4.26
CA VAL A 28 -16.79 -25.33 4.81
C VAL A 28 -17.80 -24.18 4.77
N ILE A 29 -17.77 -23.32 5.79
CA ILE A 29 -18.48 -22.04 5.85
C ILE A 29 -17.41 -20.94 5.88
N VAL A 30 -17.52 -19.95 5.00
CA VAL A 30 -16.56 -18.84 4.89
C VAL A 30 -17.23 -17.55 5.36
N THR A 31 -16.57 -16.81 6.23
CA THR A 31 -17.00 -15.50 6.72
C THR A 31 -15.90 -14.49 6.42
N PHE A 32 -16.21 -13.44 5.67
CA PHE A 32 -15.28 -12.34 5.41
C PHE A 32 -15.44 -11.26 6.48
N ILE A 33 -14.34 -10.88 7.11
CA ILE A 33 -14.27 -9.73 8.00
C ILE A 33 -13.69 -8.58 7.17
N GLU A 34 -14.54 -7.71 6.64
CA GLU A 34 -14.11 -6.55 5.87
C GLU A 34 -13.64 -5.45 6.82
N GLU A 35 -12.35 -5.09 6.77
CA GLU A 35 -11.88 -3.85 7.37
C GLU A 35 -12.37 -2.67 6.53
N THR A 36 -13.50 -2.09 6.92
CA THR A 36 -13.93 -0.83 6.34
C THR A 36 -12.98 0.26 6.83
N LEU A 37 -11.98 0.62 6.03
CA LEU A 37 -11.19 1.81 6.30
C LEU A 37 -12.15 2.99 6.39
N ALA A 38 -12.28 3.58 7.59
CA ALA A 38 -13.15 4.72 7.79
C ALA A 38 -12.79 5.79 6.73
N PRO A 39 -13.79 6.33 6.00
CA PRO A 39 -13.51 7.31 4.96
C PRO A 39 -12.71 8.45 5.58
N LYS A 40 -11.53 8.71 5.04
CA LYS A 40 -10.63 9.76 5.54
C LYS A 40 -11.43 11.06 5.58
N LYS A 41 -11.80 11.51 6.79
CA LYS A 41 -12.56 12.74 7.00
C LYS A 41 -11.75 13.90 6.44
N ARG A 42 -12.08 14.36 5.24
CA ARG A 42 -11.48 15.55 4.65
C ARG A 42 -11.92 16.75 5.50
N ARG A 43 -10.96 17.53 5.99
CA ARG A 43 -11.27 18.78 6.68
C ARG A 43 -11.93 19.72 5.69
N THR A 44 -13.16 20.14 5.99
CA THR A 44 -13.81 21.21 5.26
C THR A 44 -13.35 22.55 5.87
N PRO A 45 -12.83 23.49 5.07
CA PRO A 45 -12.56 24.82 5.57
C PRO A 45 -13.86 25.46 6.09
N PRO A 46 -13.80 26.28 7.16
CA PRO A 46 -14.98 26.97 7.65
C PRO A 46 -15.57 27.88 6.57
N ALA A 47 -16.91 28.03 6.56
CA ALA A 47 -17.60 28.85 5.56
C ALA A 47 -17.10 30.30 5.52
N SER A 48 -16.56 30.80 6.64
CA SER A 48 -15.98 32.14 6.76
C SER A 48 -14.77 32.40 5.85
N ILE A 49 -14.11 31.35 5.35
CA ILE A 49 -12.95 31.44 4.44
C ILE A 49 -13.23 30.94 3.02
N ALA A 50 -14.48 30.59 2.72
CA ALA A 50 -14.89 30.22 1.36
C ALA A 50 -14.62 31.39 0.39
N GLY A 51 -13.93 31.11 -0.72
CA GLY A 51 -13.57 32.12 -1.74
C GLY A 51 -12.49 33.13 -1.30
N LYS A 52 -11.96 33.04 -0.08
CA LYS A 52 -10.91 33.94 0.44
C LYS A 52 -9.50 33.37 0.32
N GLY A 53 -9.38 32.08 0.01
CA GLY A 53 -8.09 31.43 -0.24
C GLY A 53 -7.56 31.83 -1.61
N LYS A 54 -6.35 32.37 -1.66
CA LYS A 54 -5.57 32.52 -2.89
C LYS A 54 -4.50 31.44 -2.90
N THR A 55 -4.47 30.61 -3.94
CA THR A 55 -3.31 29.75 -4.19
C THR A 55 -2.16 30.67 -4.58
N LEU A 56 -1.19 30.81 -3.69
CA LEU A 56 0.10 31.39 -4.06
C LEU A 56 0.85 30.29 -4.79
N GLY A 57 0.68 30.27 -6.12
CA GLY A 57 1.46 29.43 -7.01
C GLY A 57 2.90 29.92 -6.97
N ASP A 58 3.66 29.32 -6.06
CA ASP A 58 5.09 29.05 -6.17
C ASP A 58 5.44 28.16 -4.98
N ILE A 59 4.94 26.92 -5.02
CA ILE A 59 5.61 25.85 -4.28
C ILE A 59 6.84 25.57 -5.12
N VAL A 60 7.94 26.27 -4.80
CA VAL A 60 9.25 26.03 -5.39
C VAL A 60 9.46 24.52 -5.39
N SER A 61 9.63 23.94 -6.58
CA SER A 61 9.98 22.53 -6.73
C SER A 61 11.13 22.23 -5.78
N PRO A 62 11.13 21.08 -5.07
CA PRO A 62 12.29 20.73 -4.25
C PRO A 62 13.52 20.84 -5.14
N ILE A 63 14.51 21.62 -4.72
CA ILE A 63 15.82 21.65 -5.38
C ILE A 63 16.41 20.27 -5.10
N VAL A 64 16.15 19.33 -6.01
CA VAL A 64 16.90 18.08 -6.06
C VAL A 64 18.28 18.50 -6.54
N ASN A 65 19.23 18.62 -5.61
CA ASN A 65 20.64 18.64 -5.97
C ASN A 65 20.93 17.28 -6.63
N GLU A 66 20.87 17.23 -7.96
CA GLU A 66 21.53 16.17 -8.72
C GLU A 66 23.03 16.32 -8.48
N ILE A 67 23.54 15.70 -7.42
CA ILE A 67 24.95 15.31 -7.37
C ILE A 67 25.05 14.02 -8.17
N ALA A 68 24.78 14.12 -9.47
CA ALA A 68 25.14 13.13 -10.47
C ALA A 68 26.21 13.73 -11.39
N THR A 69 27.14 14.50 -10.82
CA THR A 69 28.40 14.81 -11.48
C THR A 69 29.30 13.59 -11.34
N LEU A 70 29.32 12.79 -12.41
CA LEU A 70 30.48 12.06 -12.90
C LEU A 70 31.13 11.06 -11.93
N ASN A 71 30.76 9.79 -12.07
CA ASN A 71 31.75 8.72 -11.97
C ASN A 71 31.69 7.79 -13.20
N PRO A 72 32.44 8.08 -14.27
CA PRO A 72 32.56 7.18 -15.40
C PRO A 72 33.51 5.99 -15.14
N SER A 73 33.94 5.71 -13.91
CA SER A 73 34.92 4.67 -13.60
C SER A 73 34.34 3.30 -13.20
N ILE A 74 33.04 3.04 -13.41
CA ILE A 74 32.46 1.70 -13.25
C ILE A 74 31.71 1.27 -14.51
N ILE A 75 32.42 1.15 -15.63
CA ILE A 75 32.07 0.19 -16.69
C ILE A 75 33.38 -0.41 -17.16
N SER A 76 33.70 -1.63 -16.70
CA SER A 76 34.79 -2.43 -17.24
C SER A 76 34.32 -3.20 -18.49
N PRO A 77 35.20 -3.43 -19.47
CA PRO A 77 34.82 -3.89 -20.80
C PRO A 77 34.96 -5.43 -20.90
N TRP A 78 33.89 -6.19 -20.70
CA TRP A 78 33.93 -7.66 -20.84
C TRP A 78 32.71 -8.30 -21.52
N GLU A 79 32.00 -7.60 -22.41
CA GLU A 79 30.99 -8.23 -23.27
C GLU A 79 31.31 -8.09 -24.76
N ILE A 80 32.49 -8.58 -25.17
CA ILE A 80 32.67 -9.09 -26.53
C ILE A 80 33.51 -10.36 -26.44
N GLY A 81 32.85 -11.50 -26.55
CA GLY A 81 33.42 -12.85 -26.59
C GLY A 81 32.34 -13.86 -26.89
#